data_AF-A0AAD1WAP9-F1
#
_entry.id   AF-A0AAD1WAP9-F1
#
_cell.length_a   1.000
_cell.length_b   1.000
_cell.length_c   1.000
_cell.angle_alpha   90.00
_cell.angle_beta   90.00
_cell.angle_gamma   90.00
#
_symmetry.space_group_name_H-M   'P 1'
#
loop_
_entity.id
_entity.type
_entity.pdbx_description
1 polymer ?
#
loop_
_entity_poly.entity_id
_entity_poly.type
_entity_poly.pdbx_seq_one_letter_code
_entity_poly.pdbx_strand_id
1 'polypeptide(L)'
;MDSCTIIFGIIAFLTATLYITYKRNRGMTKIYMQEIWQTIKNVFLCQSKEQRVLAFVQKNAVRGDPQSVIDNIDKYCSQREWAMNVGDQKGLILDKIVKETNPSVLLELGTYCGYSAVRIGRLLKPGARFYTLEINPTFAAIAKQIIEFAGLKDKVRT
;
A
#
# COMPACT_ATOMS: atom_id res chain seq x y z
N MET A 1 -17.20 -16.84 -33.33
CA MET A 1 -16.79 -15.43 -33.15
C MET A 1 -15.29 -15.43 -32.99
N ASP A 2 -14.57 -14.87 -33.95
CA ASP A 2 -13.12 -14.99 -34.01
C ASP A 2 -12.50 -14.12 -32.92
N SER A 3 -11.43 -14.60 -32.29
CA SER A 3 -10.75 -13.91 -31.18
C SER A 3 -10.36 -12.47 -31.53
N CYS A 4 -10.08 -12.19 -32.81
CA CYS A 4 -9.87 -10.83 -33.32
C CYS A 4 -11.10 -9.94 -33.17
N THR A 5 -12.30 -10.42 -33.49
CA THR A 5 -13.54 -9.62 -33.41
C THR A 5 -13.86 -9.20 -31.98
N ILE A 6 -13.59 -10.08 -31.00
CA ILE A 6 -13.75 -9.79 -29.57
C ILE A 6 -12.75 -8.72 -29.13
N ILE A 7 -11.49 -8.83 -29.56
CA ILE A 7 -10.44 -7.85 -29.24
C ILE A 7 -10.76 -6.47 -29.83
N PHE A 8 -11.21 -6.40 -31.08
CA PHE A 8 -11.62 -5.13 -31.70
C PHE A 8 -12.82 -4.50 -30.98
N GLY A 9 -13.79 -5.30 -30.55
CA GLY A 9 -14.94 -4.82 -29.76
C GLY A 9 -14.51 -4.22 -28.42
N ILE A 10 -13.58 -4.87 -27.72
CA ILE A 10 -13.04 -4.38 -26.44
C ILE A 10 -12.26 -3.08 -26.64
N ILE A 11 -11.39 -2.99 -27.66
CA ILE A 11 -10.61 -1.79 -27.96
C ILE A 11 -11.52 -0.61 -28.34
N ALA A 12 -12.53 -0.84 -29.18
CA ALA A 12 -13.49 0.19 -29.57
C ALA A 12 -14.31 0.70 -28.37
N PHE A 13 -14.72 -0.20 -27.46
CA PHE A 13 -15.44 0.16 -26.25
C PHE A 13 -14.58 0.96 -25.27
N LEU A 14 -13.31 0.55 -25.07
CA LEU A 14 -12.36 1.26 -24.21
C LEU A 14 -12.01 2.66 -24.77
N THR A 15 -11.83 2.80 -26.08
CA THR A 15 -11.56 4.11 -26.70
C THR A 15 -12.76 5.04 -26.66
N ALA A 16 -13.98 4.52 -26.84
CA ALA A 16 -15.22 5.31 -26.75
C ALA A 16 -15.52 5.76 -25.31
N THR A 17 -15.40 4.87 -24.32
CA THR A 17 -15.61 5.21 -22.90
C THR A 17 -14.57 6.20 -22.39
N LEU A 18 -13.32 6.06 -22.83
CA LEU A 18 -12.23 7.01 -22.56
C LEU A 18 -12.49 8.39 -23.19
N TYR A 19 -12.96 8.43 -24.45
CA TYR A 19 -13.31 9.67 -25.13
C TYR A 19 -14.50 10.39 -24.46
N ILE A 20 -15.53 9.65 -24.04
CA ILE A 20 -16.70 10.19 -23.34
C ILE A 20 -16.30 10.73 -21.95
N THR A 21 -15.50 9.99 -21.19
CA THR A 21 -15.00 10.47 -19.88
C THR A 21 -14.04 11.64 -20.01
N TYR A 22 -13.22 11.70 -21.07
CA TYR A 22 -12.37 12.85 -21.40
C TYR A 22 -13.18 14.13 -21.64
N LYS A 23 -14.25 14.02 -22.43
CA LYS A 23 -15.12 15.16 -22.77
C LYS A 23 -15.99 15.59 -21.59
N ARG A 24 -16.38 14.65 -20.72
CA ARG A 24 -17.30 14.90 -19.60
C ARG A 24 -16.62 15.46 -18.36
N ASN A 25 -15.45 14.94 -17.97
CA ASN A 25 -14.75 15.42 -16.77
C ASN A 25 -13.25 15.10 -16.82
N ARG A 26 -12.42 16.11 -17.06
CA ARG A 26 -10.94 16.00 -17.16
C ARG A 26 -10.27 15.39 -15.93
N GLY A 27 -10.88 15.51 -14.75
CA GLY A 27 -10.37 14.92 -13.51
C GLY A 27 -10.54 13.40 -13.47
N MET A 28 -11.74 12.93 -13.83
CA MET A 28 -12.07 11.49 -13.87
C MET A 28 -11.24 10.73 -14.91
N THR A 29 -10.96 11.37 -16.05
CA THR A 29 -10.12 10.75 -17.08
C THR A 29 -8.70 10.49 -16.59
N LYS A 30 -8.14 11.35 -15.74
CA LYS A 30 -6.81 11.13 -15.15
C LYS A 30 -6.80 9.93 -14.22
N ILE A 31 -7.84 9.75 -13.41
CA ILE A 31 -7.98 8.61 -12.49
C ILE A 31 -8.11 7.31 -13.29
N TYR A 32 -9.02 7.26 -14.26
CA TYR A 32 -9.20 6.09 -15.14
C TYR A 32 -7.92 5.73 -15.88
N MET A 33 -7.23 6.73 -16.45
CA MET A 33 -5.95 6.49 -17.11
C MET A 33 -4.89 5.98 -16.15
N GLN A 34 -4.83 6.49 -14.92
CA GLN A 34 -3.89 6.03 -13.92
C GLN A 34 -4.11 4.55 -13.56
N GLU A 35 -5.37 4.11 -13.44
CA GLU A 35 -5.69 2.69 -13.19
C GLU A 35 -5.32 1.77 -14.35
N ILE A 36 -5.59 2.20 -15.59
CA ILE A 36 -5.19 1.46 -16.80
C ILE A 36 -3.67 1.36 -16.88
N TRP A 37 -2.95 2.47 -16.71
CA TRP A 37 -1.49 2.49 -16.72
C TRP A 37 -0.90 1.61 -15.62
N GLN A 38 -1.49 1.60 -14.42
CA GLN A 38 -1.06 0.74 -13.32
C GLN A 38 -1.30 -0.74 -13.62
N THR A 39 -2.44 -1.08 -14.20
CA THR A 39 -2.75 -2.45 -14.63
C THR A 39 -1.75 -2.92 -15.66
N ILE A 40 -1.49 -2.11 -16.70
CA ILE A 40 -0.48 -2.38 -17.71
C ILE A 40 0.90 -2.56 -17.08
N LYS A 41 1.31 -1.64 -16.18
CA LYS A 41 2.60 -1.70 -15.49
C LYS A 41 2.75 -2.97 -14.66
N ASN A 42 1.70 -3.39 -13.96
CA ASN A 42 1.71 -4.60 -13.14
C ASN A 42 1.83 -5.86 -14.01
N VAL A 43 1.14 -5.89 -15.16
CA VAL A 43 1.25 -6.98 -16.13
C VAL A 43 2.66 -7.07 -16.72
N PHE A 44 3.23 -5.93 -17.16
CA PHE A 44 4.57 -5.93 -17.74
C PHE A 44 5.68 -6.24 -16.73
N LEU A 45 5.57 -5.76 -15.49
CA LEU A 45 6.56 -6.01 -14.44
C LEU A 45 6.34 -7.36 -13.73
N CYS A 46 5.26 -8.07 -14.03
CA CYS A 46 4.80 -9.27 -13.31
C CYS A 46 4.81 -9.08 -11.78
N GLN A 47 4.57 -7.86 -11.32
CA GLN A 47 4.61 -7.49 -9.91
C GLN A 47 3.52 -6.47 -9.57
N SER A 48 2.90 -6.62 -8.40
CA SER A 48 2.00 -5.61 -7.87
C SER A 48 2.78 -4.40 -7.33
N LYS A 49 2.10 -3.26 -7.17
CA LYS A 49 2.70 -2.05 -6.57
C LYS A 49 3.23 -2.34 -5.16
N GLU A 50 2.49 -3.13 -4.40
CA GLU A 50 2.79 -3.53 -3.03
C GLU A 50 4.08 -4.37 -2.97
N GLN A 51 4.29 -5.26 -3.94
CA GLN A 51 5.54 -6.02 -4.07
C GLN A 51 6.72 -5.10 -4.39
N ARG A 52 6.52 -4.07 -5.21
CA ARG A 52 7.56 -3.08 -5.51
C ARG A 52 7.92 -2.22 -4.29
N VAL A 53 6.93 -1.87 -3.46
CA VAL A 53 7.15 -1.19 -2.17
C VAL A 53 8.00 -2.06 -1.25
N LEU A 54 7.63 -3.34 -1.06
CA LEU A 54 8.39 -4.29 -0.26
C LEU A 54 9.84 -4.42 -0.75
N ALA A 55 10.04 -4.62 -2.05
CA ALA A 55 11.37 -4.74 -2.64
C ALA A 55 12.20 -3.46 -2.43
N PHE A 56 11.57 -2.28 -2.54
CA PHE A 56 12.23 -1.02 -2.27
C PHE A 56 12.65 -0.88 -0.80
N VAL A 57 11.78 -1.26 0.15
CA VAL A 57 12.11 -1.28 1.57
C VAL A 57 13.27 -2.22 1.85
N GLN A 58 13.20 -3.48 1.40
CA GLN A 58 14.24 -4.48 1.64
C GLN A 58 15.61 -4.06 1.09
N LYS A 59 15.62 -3.29 -0.01
CA LYS A 59 16.84 -2.80 -0.64
C LYS A 59 17.44 -1.56 0.03
N ASN A 60 16.62 -0.67 0.59
CA ASN A 60 17.07 0.68 0.98
C ASN A 60 16.89 1.00 2.48
N ALA A 61 16.04 0.28 3.20
CA ALA A 61 15.82 0.48 4.63
C ALA A 61 16.77 -0.39 5.47
N VAL A 62 16.96 0.01 6.73
CA VAL A 62 17.75 -0.75 7.70
C VAL A 62 16.87 -1.81 8.35
N ARG A 63 17.32 -3.07 8.29
CA ARG A 63 16.62 -4.20 8.93
C ARG A 63 16.60 -4.00 10.45
N GLY A 64 15.43 -4.17 11.07
CA GLY A 64 15.22 -3.98 12.50
C GLY A 64 15.01 -2.52 12.92
N ASP A 65 14.97 -1.57 11.98
CA ASP A 65 14.67 -0.16 12.23
C ASP A 65 13.30 0.21 11.65
N PRO A 66 12.23 0.29 12.48
CA PRO A 66 10.91 0.70 12.04
C PRO A 66 10.85 2.08 11.41
N GLN A 67 11.68 3.03 11.87
CA GLN A 67 11.64 4.40 11.35
C GLN A 67 12.24 4.44 9.94
N SER A 68 13.38 3.77 9.72
CA SER A 68 13.97 3.62 8.39
C SER A 68 13.00 2.96 7.39
N VAL A 69 12.19 2.00 7.83
CA VAL A 69 11.15 1.37 7.00
C VAL A 69 10.07 2.37 6.60
N ILE A 70 9.52 3.13 7.55
CA ILE A 70 8.49 4.16 7.30
C ILE A 70 9.01 5.20 6.30
N ASP A 71 10.21 5.73 6.54
CA ASP A 71 10.82 6.77 5.70
C ASP A 71 11.01 6.30 4.26
N ASN A 72 11.41 5.04 4.07
CA ASN A 72 11.58 4.47 2.73
C ASN A 72 10.26 4.18 2.02
N ILE A 73 9.21 3.80 2.75
CA ILE A 73 7.86 3.68 2.16
C ILE A 73 7.36 5.06 1.71
N ASP A 74 7.49 6.09 2.55
CA ASP A 74 7.08 7.46 2.21
C ASP A 74 7.88 8.03 1.04
N LYS A 75 9.20 7.78 1.01
CA LYS A 75 10.07 8.13 -0.12
C LYS A 75 9.63 7.45 -1.41
N TYR A 76 9.34 6.16 -1.39
CA TYR A 76 8.87 5.45 -2.57
C TYR A 76 7.52 6.02 -3.05
N CYS A 77 6.58 6.24 -2.13
CA CYS A 77 5.23 6.65 -2.48
C CYS A 77 5.16 8.11 -2.98
N SER A 78 6.05 8.97 -2.51
CA SER A 78 6.15 10.36 -2.94
C SER A 78 6.92 10.53 -4.26
N GLN A 79 7.95 9.71 -4.51
CA GLN A 79 8.84 9.90 -5.65
C GLN A 79 8.55 8.97 -6.84
N ARG A 80 7.90 7.83 -6.61
CA ARG A 80 7.73 6.79 -7.64
C ARG A 80 6.27 6.49 -7.92
N GLU A 81 5.55 5.96 -6.94
CA GLU A 81 4.19 5.48 -7.16
C GLU A 81 3.33 5.72 -5.93
N TRP A 82 2.31 6.56 -6.08
CA TRP A 82 1.36 6.83 -5.00
C TRP A 82 0.68 5.54 -4.51
N ALA A 83 0.60 5.39 -3.19
CA ALA A 83 -0.06 4.28 -2.52
C ALA A 83 -0.98 4.80 -1.41
N MET A 84 -1.96 3.98 -1.03
CA MET A 84 -3.01 4.33 -0.07
C MET A 84 -2.55 4.30 1.40
N ASN A 85 -1.26 4.49 1.65
CA ASN A 85 -0.73 4.55 3.01
C ASN A 85 -1.30 5.79 3.73
N VAL A 86 -1.34 5.72 5.06
CA VAL A 86 -1.73 6.86 5.90
C VAL A 86 -0.88 8.10 5.57
N GLY A 87 0.41 7.90 5.30
CA GLY A 87 1.36 8.95 4.96
C GLY A 87 1.76 9.78 6.18
N ASP A 88 2.84 10.55 6.04
CA ASP A 88 3.53 11.11 7.20
C ASP A 88 2.69 12.09 8.03
N GLN A 89 1.99 13.03 7.38
CA GLN A 89 1.21 14.06 8.09
C GLN A 89 0.12 13.47 9.01
N LYS A 90 -0.68 12.53 8.49
CA LYS A 90 -1.70 11.83 9.31
C LYS A 90 -1.03 10.85 10.28
N GLY A 91 0.12 10.31 9.90
CA GLY A 91 0.93 9.45 10.75
C GLY A 91 1.40 10.13 12.03
N LEU A 92 1.72 11.44 12.01
CA LEU A 92 2.07 12.20 13.22
C LEU A 92 0.90 12.30 14.21
N ILE A 93 -0.33 12.43 13.71
CA ILE A 93 -1.54 12.43 14.53
C ILE A 93 -1.72 11.05 15.16
N LEU A 94 -1.59 9.99 14.36
CA LEU A 94 -1.65 8.60 14.85
C LEU A 94 -0.58 8.34 15.93
N ASP A 95 0.65 8.80 15.71
CA ASP A 95 1.77 8.66 16.65
C ASP A 95 1.45 9.33 17.99
N LYS A 96 0.86 10.53 17.94
CA LYS A 96 0.41 11.26 19.13
C LYS A 96 -0.64 10.46 19.91
N ILE A 97 -1.69 9.98 19.23
CA ILE A 97 -2.79 9.24 19.87
C ILE A 97 -2.29 7.93 20.50
N VAL A 98 -1.42 7.18 19.83
CA VAL A 98 -0.86 5.93 20.40
C VAL A 98 -0.05 6.21 21.66
N LYS A 99 0.75 7.29 21.67
CA LYS A 99 1.53 7.69 22.84
C LYS A 99 0.65 8.14 24.01
N GLU A 100 -0.37 8.95 23.73
CA GLU A 100 -1.29 9.50 24.74
C GLU A 100 -2.17 8.40 25.37
N THR A 101 -2.70 7.51 24.55
CA THR A 101 -3.59 6.43 25.01
C THR A 101 -2.84 5.24 25.59
N ASN A 102 -1.57 5.05 25.21
CA ASN A 102 -0.70 3.97 25.68
C ASN A 102 -1.42 2.59 25.74
N PRO A 103 -1.95 2.10 24.62
CA PRO A 103 -2.87 0.97 24.61
C PRO A 103 -2.16 -0.34 24.96
N SER A 104 -2.80 -1.15 25.80
CA SER A 104 -2.36 -2.53 26.07
C SER A 104 -2.84 -3.52 25.01
N VAL A 105 -3.93 -3.19 24.31
CA VAL A 105 -4.47 -3.97 23.18
C VAL A 105 -4.90 -2.99 22.08
N LEU A 106 -4.50 -3.27 20.83
CA LEU A 106 -4.88 -2.47 19.66
C LEU A 106 -5.34 -3.39 18.52
N LEU A 107 -6.35 -2.95 17.78
CA LEU A 107 -6.86 -3.60 16.57
C LEU A 107 -6.78 -2.62 15.39
N GLU A 108 -6.20 -3.05 14.28
CA GLU A 108 -6.22 -2.37 12.99
C GLU A 108 -7.06 -3.17 12.00
N LEU A 109 -7.91 -2.46 11.23
CA LEU A 109 -8.72 -3.03 10.16
C LEU A 109 -8.19 -2.49 8.82
N GLY A 110 -7.57 -3.37 8.03
CA GLY A 110 -6.89 -3.04 6.78
C GLY A 110 -5.40 -2.77 6.99
N THR A 111 -4.58 -3.82 6.90
CA THR A 111 -3.12 -3.72 7.05
C THR A 111 -2.44 -3.19 5.80
N TYR A 112 -2.97 -3.50 4.61
CA TYR A 112 -2.36 -3.22 3.31
C TYR A 112 -0.88 -3.67 3.23
N CYS A 113 0.07 -2.76 3.04
CA CYS A 113 1.51 -3.06 3.03
C CYS A 113 2.14 -3.06 4.42
N GLY A 114 1.39 -2.81 5.50
CA GLY A 114 1.93 -2.78 6.87
C GLY A 114 2.57 -1.45 7.29
N TYR A 115 2.37 -0.36 6.55
CA TYR A 115 2.90 0.97 6.89
C TYR A 115 2.43 1.45 8.28
N SER A 116 1.12 1.49 8.49
CA SER A 116 0.52 1.90 9.77
C SER A 116 0.80 0.90 10.87
N ALA A 117 0.85 -0.40 10.55
CA ALA A 117 1.24 -1.44 11.48
C ALA A 117 2.68 -1.23 12.04
N VAL A 118 3.65 -0.93 11.18
CA VAL A 118 5.02 -0.59 11.60
C VAL A 118 5.02 0.70 12.42
N ARG A 119 4.27 1.71 11.97
CA ARG A 119 4.15 3.01 12.64
C ARG A 119 3.60 2.86 14.05
N ILE A 120 2.49 2.18 14.24
CA ILE A 120 1.92 1.91 15.57
C ILE A 120 2.86 1.02 16.40
N GLY A 121 3.34 -0.08 15.82
CA GLY A 121 4.13 -1.09 16.52
C GLY A 121 5.43 -0.55 17.14
N ARG A 122 6.08 0.44 16.51
CA ARG A 122 7.30 1.08 17.05
C ARG A 122 7.05 1.87 18.34
N LEU A 123 5.81 2.28 18.60
CA LEU A 123 5.43 3.10 19.76
C LEU A 123 4.85 2.30 20.92
N LEU A 124 4.48 1.03 20.69
CA LEU A 124 3.88 0.19 21.72
C LEU A 124 4.89 -0.24 22.78
N LYS A 125 4.48 -0.11 24.05
CA LYS A 125 5.25 -0.60 25.21
C LYS A 125 5.38 -2.12 25.21
N PRO A 126 6.43 -2.67 25.84
CA PRO A 126 6.53 -4.11 26.08
C PRO A 126 5.24 -4.66 26.71
N GLY A 127 4.79 -5.82 26.23
CA GLY A 127 3.57 -6.49 26.70
C GLY A 127 2.26 -6.05 26.02
N ALA A 128 2.26 -4.94 25.28
CA ALA A 128 1.10 -4.56 24.47
C ALA A 128 0.87 -5.56 23.34
N ARG A 129 -0.40 -5.83 23.02
CA ARG A 129 -0.81 -6.75 21.95
C ARG A 129 -1.43 -5.97 20.81
N PHE A 130 -0.87 -6.11 19.61
CA PHE A 130 -1.41 -5.45 18.44
C PHE A 130 -1.81 -6.49 17.39
N TYR A 131 -3.10 -6.47 17.04
CA TYR A 131 -3.69 -7.27 15.98
C TYR A 131 -4.01 -6.40 14.78
N THR A 132 -3.68 -6.87 13.58
CA THR A 132 -4.05 -6.21 12.33
C THR A 132 -4.68 -7.21 11.40
N LEU A 133 -5.77 -6.82 10.73
CA LEU A 133 -6.54 -7.70 9.85
C LEU A 133 -6.47 -7.21 8.41
N GLU A 134 -6.12 -8.10 7.49
CA GLU A 134 -6.11 -7.85 6.05
C GLU A 134 -6.85 -8.96 5.32
N ILE A 135 -7.82 -8.57 4.48
CA ILE A 135 -8.67 -9.51 3.74
C ILE A 135 -7.93 -10.09 2.53
N ASN A 136 -7.04 -9.32 1.91
CA ASN A 136 -6.30 -9.77 0.76
C ASN A 136 -5.06 -10.57 1.20
N PRO A 137 -4.99 -11.88 0.90
CA PRO A 137 -3.89 -12.73 1.37
C PRO A 137 -2.52 -12.30 0.81
N THR A 138 -2.48 -11.69 -0.38
CA THR A 138 -1.24 -11.16 -0.97
C THR A 138 -0.74 -9.96 -0.17
N PHE A 139 -1.65 -9.05 0.20
CA PHE A 139 -1.29 -7.88 1.00
C PHE A 139 -0.90 -8.29 2.42
N ALA A 140 -1.62 -9.23 3.03
CA ALA A 140 -1.26 -9.80 4.32
C ALA A 140 0.17 -10.38 4.32
N ALA A 141 0.54 -11.15 3.28
CA ALA A 141 1.88 -11.72 3.14
C ALA A 141 2.97 -10.64 2.97
N ILE A 142 2.65 -9.53 2.28
CA ILE A 142 3.57 -8.39 2.11
C ILE A 142 3.73 -7.62 3.41
N ALA A 143 2.63 -7.31 4.09
CA ALA A 143 2.62 -6.65 5.39
C ALA A 143 3.44 -7.44 6.41
N LYS A 144 3.23 -8.76 6.49
CA LYS A 144 4.00 -9.64 7.37
C LYS A 144 5.50 -9.51 7.13
N GLN A 145 5.95 -9.52 5.88
CA GLN A 145 7.36 -9.35 5.54
C GLN A 145 7.89 -7.96 5.91
N ILE A 146 7.12 -6.89 5.71
CA ILE A 146 7.50 -5.52 6.11
C ILE A 146 7.62 -5.41 7.64
N ILE A 147 6.66 -5.96 8.38
CA ILE A 147 6.62 -5.97 9.84
C ILE A 147 7.80 -6.76 10.41
N GLU A 148 8.09 -7.93 9.84
CA GLU A 148 9.25 -8.75 10.21
C GLU A 148 10.57 -8.04 9.89
N PHE A 149 10.67 -7.41 8.71
CA PHE A 149 11.85 -6.63 8.32
C PHE A 149 12.08 -5.45 9.26
N ALA A 150 11.02 -4.80 9.74
CA ALA A 150 11.06 -3.75 10.74
C ALA A 150 11.42 -4.25 12.17
N GLY A 151 11.52 -5.56 12.39
CA GLY A 151 11.82 -6.13 13.71
C GLY A 151 10.63 -6.15 14.68
N LEU A 152 9.39 -6.10 14.18
CA LEU A 152 8.18 -5.96 14.99
C LEU A 152 7.34 -7.25 15.07
N LYS A 153 7.86 -8.38 14.58
CA LYS A 153 7.16 -9.68 14.52
C LYS A 153 6.57 -10.14 15.84
N ASP A 154 7.22 -9.83 16.96
CA ASP A 154 6.80 -10.29 18.29
C ASP A 154 5.75 -9.36 18.92
N LYS A 155 5.55 -8.16 18.36
CA LYS A 155 4.57 -7.16 18.83
C LYS A 155 3.30 -7.14 17.98
N VAL A 156 3.42 -7.32 16.67
CA VAL A 156 2.31 -7.19 15.72
C VAL A 156 1.90 -8.56 15.19
N ARG A 157 0.61 -8.89 15.31
CA ARG A 157 0.01 -10.14 14.86
C ARG A 157 -0.92 -9.87 13.70
N THR A 158 -0.56 -10.43 12.54
CA THR A 158 -1.30 -10.43 11.27
C THR A 158 -2.04 -11.74 11.11
#